data_AF-A0A368GEN3-F1
#
_entry.id   AF-A0A368GEN3-F1
#
_cell.length_a   1.000
_cell.length_b   1.000
_cell.length_c   1.000
_cell.angle_alpha   90.00
_cell.angle_beta   90.00
_cell.angle_gamma   90.00
#
_symmetry.space_group_name_H-M   'P 1'
#
loop_
_entity.id
_entity.type
_entity.pdbx_description
1 polymer ?
#
loop_
_entity_poly.entity_id
_entity_poly.type
_entity_poly.pdbx_seq_one_letter_code
_entity_poly.pdbx_strand_id
1 'polypeptide(L)'
;MVSETDVHQRISEKLSPSHLEVTDESDGCGAKFLITVVSDAFNGKRVLECHRLVQDAIADVMPQIHAMVSETDVHQRISEKLSPSHLEVTDESDGCGAKFLITVVSDAFNGKRVLECHRLVQDAIADVMPQIHAVTINAYTQSKWENAQKAAA
;
A
#
# COMPACT_ATOMS: atom_id res chain seq x y z
N MET A 1 -8.67 -22.50 1.76
CA MET A 1 -7.62 -22.58 0.71
C MET A 1 -8.24 -22.00 -0.54
N VAL A 2 -7.58 -21.02 -1.15
CA VAL A 2 -8.06 -20.41 -2.39
C VAL A 2 -7.66 -21.32 -3.53
N SER A 3 -8.60 -21.82 -4.31
CA SER A 3 -8.29 -22.63 -5.49
C SER A 3 -8.30 -21.77 -6.75
N GLU A 4 -7.56 -22.20 -7.78
CA GLU A 4 -7.54 -21.57 -9.10
C GLU A 4 -8.96 -21.36 -9.66
N THR A 5 -9.85 -22.31 -9.41
CA THR A 5 -11.27 -22.25 -9.79
C THR A 5 -12.02 -21.08 -9.13
N ASP A 6 -11.74 -20.76 -7.86
CA ASP A 6 -12.39 -19.64 -7.17
C ASP A 6 -11.97 -18.30 -7.77
N VAL A 7 -10.67 -18.14 -8.05
CA VAL A 7 -10.09 -16.97 -8.73
C VAL A 7 -10.67 -16.83 -10.13
N HIS A 8 -10.70 -17.91 -10.89
CA HIS A 8 -11.24 -17.96 -12.24
C HIS A 8 -12.72 -17.56 -12.26
N GLN A 9 -13.52 -18.12 -11.34
CA GLN A 9 -14.94 -17.82 -11.25
C GLN A 9 -15.19 -16.33 -10.95
N ARG A 10 -14.49 -15.74 -9.97
CA ARG A 10 -14.74 -14.34 -9.61
C ARG A 10 -14.34 -13.35 -10.70
N ILE A 11 -13.20 -13.57 -11.35
CA ILE A 11 -12.78 -12.74 -12.49
C ILE A 11 -13.78 -12.88 -13.64
N SER A 12 -14.26 -14.11 -13.90
CA SER A 12 -15.27 -14.34 -14.93
C SER A 12 -16.59 -13.61 -14.64
N GLU A 13 -17.07 -13.65 -13.40
CA GLU A 13 -18.33 -13.00 -13.00
C GLU A 13 -18.23 -11.46 -13.01
N LYS A 14 -17.12 -10.87 -12.54
CA LYS A 14 -16.98 -9.41 -12.40
C LYS A 14 -16.46 -8.71 -13.66
N LEU A 15 -15.55 -9.34 -14.40
CA LEU A 15 -14.85 -8.71 -15.53
C LEU A 15 -15.29 -9.21 -16.90
N SER A 16 -16.20 -10.19 -16.97
CA SER A 16 -16.73 -10.79 -18.20
C SER A 16 -15.67 -10.91 -19.32
N PRO A 17 -14.52 -11.55 -19.03
CA PRO A 17 -13.40 -11.57 -19.94
C PRO A 17 -13.68 -12.45 -21.16
N SER A 18 -13.17 -12.01 -22.32
CA SER A 18 -13.15 -12.77 -23.56
C SER A 18 -12.14 -13.92 -23.50
N HIS A 19 -11.11 -13.79 -22.66
CA HIS A 19 -10.12 -14.84 -22.37
C HIS A 19 -9.62 -14.71 -20.93
N LEU A 20 -9.54 -15.82 -20.21
CA LEU A 20 -9.05 -15.87 -18.83
C LEU A 20 -8.22 -17.14 -18.63
N GLU A 21 -6.98 -16.96 -18.20
CA GLU A 21 -6.10 -18.04 -17.73
C GLU A 21 -5.63 -17.68 -16.33
N VAL A 22 -5.73 -18.63 -15.42
CA VAL A 22 -5.20 -18.54 -14.06
C VAL A 22 -4.32 -19.77 -13.89
N THR A 23 -3.08 -19.57 -13.46
CA THR A 23 -2.12 -20.64 -13.19
C THR A 23 -1.59 -20.47 -11.78
N ASP A 24 -1.73 -21.49 -10.92
CA ASP A 24 -1.04 -21.52 -9.64
C ASP A 24 0.45 -21.84 -9.83
N GLU A 25 1.31 -20.86 -9.56
CA GLU A 25 2.78 -21.07 -9.57
C GLU A 25 3.31 -21.50 -8.19
N SER A 26 2.41 -21.74 -7.23
CA SER A 26 2.75 -21.91 -5.82
C SER A 26 2.56 -23.33 -5.31
N ASP A 27 2.98 -24.36 -6.05
CA ASP A 27 2.97 -25.78 -5.60
C ASP A 27 1.64 -26.22 -4.93
N GLY A 28 0.50 -25.66 -5.36
CA GLY A 28 -0.83 -25.95 -4.80
C GLY A 28 -1.16 -25.24 -3.47
N CYS A 29 -0.34 -24.28 -3.02
CA CYS A 29 -0.52 -23.53 -1.77
C CYS A 29 -1.44 -22.31 -1.94
N GLY A 30 -1.65 -21.82 -3.16
CA GLY A 30 -2.46 -20.64 -3.46
C GLY A 30 -1.85 -19.33 -2.97
N ALA A 31 -0.52 -19.27 -2.86
CA ALA A 31 0.25 -18.11 -2.46
C ALA A 31 0.65 -17.21 -3.64
N LYS A 32 0.67 -17.74 -4.87
CA LYS A 32 1.03 -17.00 -6.09
C LYS A 32 0.27 -17.53 -7.31
N PHE A 33 -0.56 -16.68 -7.88
CA PHE A 33 -1.28 -16.97 -9.12
C PHE A 33 -0.77 -16.06 -10.24
N LEU A 34 -0.49 -16.65 -11.40
CA LEU A 34 -0.32 -15.94 -12.65
C LEU A 34 -1.68 -15.83 -13.32
N ILE A 35 -2.17 -14.61 -13.49
CA ILE A 35 -3.49 -14.34 -14.08
C ILE A 35 -3.30 -13.59 -15.39
N THR A 36 -3.74 -14.19 -16.49
CA THR A 36 -3.81 -13.58 -17.80
C THR A 36 -5.27 -13.37 -18.15
N VAL A 37 -5.69 -12.11 -18.28
CA VAL A 37 -7.09 -11.77 -18.54
C VAL A 37 -7.17 -10.79 -19.71
N VAL A 38 -8.06 -11.09 -20.65
CA VAL A 38 -8.41 -10.22 -21.78
C VAL A 38 -9.89 -9.88 -21.64
N SER A 39 -10.17 -8.60 -21.41
CA SER A 39 -11.53 -8.09 -21.29
C SER A 39 -11.65 -6.73 -21.96
N ASP A 40 -12.79 -6.47 -22.60
CA ASP A 40 -13.16 -5.13 -23.06
C ASP A 40 -13.25 -4.11 -21.92
N ALA A 41 -13.40 -4.58 -20.67
CA ALA A 41 -13.36 -3.73 -19.47
C ALA A 41 -12.02 -2.98 -19.30
N PHE A 42 -10.95 -3.45 -19.93
CA PHE A 42 -9.62 -2.82 -19.90
C PHE A 42 -9.40 -1.81 -21.02
N ASN A 43 -10.33 -1.71 -21.98
CA ASN A 43 -10.14 -0.84 -23.13
C ASN A 43 -10.10 0.64 -22.71
N GLY A 44 -9.04 1.35 -23.09
CA GLY A 44 -8.82 2.76 -22.74
C GLY A 44 -8.39 3.01 -21.28
N LYS A 45 -8.14 1.97 -20.49
CA LYS A 45 -7.65 2.09 -19.11
C LYS A 45 -6.13 1.97 -19.02
N ARG A 46 -5.54 2.62 -18.01
CA ARG A 46 -4.11 2.46 -17.71
C ARG A 46 -3.85 1.07 -17.12
N VAL A 47 -2.61 0.58 -17.28
CA VAL A 47 -2.17 -0.71 -16.72
C VAL A 47 -2.50 -0.83 -15.22
N LEU A 48 -2.33 0.24 -14.45
CA LEU A 48 -2.68 0.28 -13.02
C LEU A 48 -4.18 0.14 -12.77
N GLU A 49 -5.03 0.78 -13.57
CA GLU A 49 -6.49 0.63 -13.46
C GLU A 49 -6.93 -0.79 -13.81
N CYS A 50 -6.34 -1.37 -14.87
CA CYS A 50 -6.59 -2.77 -15.23
C CYS A 50 -6.18 -3.71 -14.11
N HIS A 51 -5.01 -3.47 -13.51
CA HIS A 51 -4.55 -4.24 -12.36
C HIS A 51 -5.60 -4.13 -11.23
N ARG A 52 -5.95 -2.93 -10.79
CA ARG A 52 -6.97 -2.69 -9.74
C ARG A 52 -8.30 -3.39 -9.99
N LEU A 53 -8.78 -3.44 -11.22
CA LEU A 53 -10.01 -4.14 -11.57
C LEU A 53 -9.92 -5.64 -11.34
N VAL A 54 -8.79 -6.25 -11.71
CA VAL A 54 -8.53 -7.67 -11.47
C VAL A 54 -8.37 -7.96 -9.99
N GLN A 55 -7.69 -7.07 -9.28
CA GLN A 55 -7.50 -7.12 -7.83
C GLN A 55 -8.84 -7.06 -7.08
N ASP A 56 -9.69 -6.07 -7.38
CA ASP A 56 -11.04 -5.95 -6.82
C ASP A 56 -11.90 -7.19 -7.13
N ALA A 57 -11.70 -7.77 -8.31
CA ALA A 57 -12.46 -8.94 -8.70
C ALA A 57 -12.22 -10.13 -7.77
N ILE A 58 -11.01 -10.27 -7.23
CA ILE A 58 -10.58 -11.42 -6.42
C ILE A 58 -10.38 -11.10 -4.94
N ALA A 59 -10.68 -9.86 -4.52
CA ALA A 59 -10.48 -9.37 -3.15
C ALA A 59 -11.21 -10.20 -2.09
N ASP A 60 -12.40 -10.73 -2.41
CA ASP A 60 -13.18 -11.57 -1.50
C ASP A 60 -12.57 -12.97 -1.28
N VAL A 61 -11.73 -13.44 -2.20
CA VAL A 61 -11.17 -14.79 -2.19
C VAL A 61 -9.76 -14.78 -1.59
N MET A 62 -8.97 -13.76 -1.88
CA MET A 62 -7.60 -13.63 -1.40
C MET A 62 -7.50 -12.55 -0.31
N PRO A 63 -7.46 -12.91 0.98
CA PRO A 63 -7.24 -11.93 2.04
C PRO A 63 -5.79 -11.41 2.13
N GLN A 64 -4.93 -11.57 1.11
CA GLN A 64 -3.49 -11.28 1.22
C GLN A 64 -2.89 -10.24 0.27
N ILE A 65 -3.50 -9.84 -0.83
CA ILE A 65 -2.97 -8.78 -1.70
C ILE A 65 -4.24 -8.22 -2.36
N HIS A 66 -4.77 -7.04 -2.03
CA HIS A 66 -4.41 -5.75 -2.62
C HIS A 66 -4.90 -4.60 -1.77
N ALA A 67 -4.45 -4.65 -0.54
CA ALA A 67 -4.06 -3.52 0.27
C ALA A 67 -4.44 -2.06 0.00
N MET A 68 -4.57 -1.52 -1.22
CA MET A 68 -4.91 -0.12 -1.54
C MET A 68 -4.67 0.86 -0.37
N VAL A 69 -3.46 0.85 0.17
CA VAL A 69 -3.12 1.75 1.25
C VAL A 69 -2.97 3.07 0.54
N SER A 70 -3.89 3.99 0.78
CA SER A 70 -3.80 5.32 0.19
C SER A 70 -2.89 6.18 1.04
N GLU A 71 -2.33 7.24 0.45
CA GLU A 71 -1.61 8.26 1.21
C GLU A 71 -2.49 8.83 2.34
N THR A 72 -3.79 8.97 2.06
CA THR A 72 -4.79 9.43 3.04
C THR A 72 -4.96 8.45 4.21
N ASP A 73 -4.96 7.14 3.95
CA ASP A 73 -5.05 6.10 4.98
C ASP A 73 -3.86 6.15 5.94
N VAL A 74 -2.65 6.21 5.38
CA VAL A 74 -1.40 6.33 6.15
C VAL A 74 -1.38 7.64 6.93
N HIS A 75 -1.76 8.74 6.28
CA HIS A 75 -1.81 10.05 6.89
C HIS A 75 -2.74 10.08 8.10
N GLN A 76 -3.96 9.54 7.97
CA GLN A 76 -4.94 9.54 9.05
C GLN A 76 -4.45 8.74 10.27
N ARG A 77 -3.95 7.52 10.06
CA ARG A 77 -3.46 6.65 11.16
C ARG A 77 -2.32 7.27 11.94
N ILE A 78 -1.35 7.87 11.22
CA ILE A 78 -0.23 8.56 11.85
C ILE A 78 -0.73 9.80 12.59
N SER A 79 -1.66 10.56 12.02
CA SER A 79 -2.24 11.73 12.64
C SER A 79 -2.95 11.39 13.96
N GLU A 80 -3.76 10.33 13.97
CA GLU A 80 -4.50 9.86 15.14
C GLU A 80 -3.57 9.38 16.27
N LYS A 81 -2.52 8.61 15.96
CA LYS A 81 -1.64 8.02 16.98
C LYS A 81 -0.53 8.94 17.48
N LEU A 82 0.02 9.79 16.61
CA LEU A 82 1.22 10.60 16.93
C LEU A 82 0.94 12.10 17.06
N SER A 83 -0.28 12.53 16.76
CA SER A 83 -0.73 13.93 16.78
C SER A 83 0.37 14.91 16.33
N PRO A 84 0.93 14.71 15.12
CA PRO A 84 2.08 15.47 14.66
C PRO A 84 1.68 16.91 14.34
N SER A 85 2.60 17.84 14.61
CA SER A 85 2.50 19.25 14.22
C SER A 85 2.60 19.43 12.71
N HIS A 86 3.30 18.51 12.02
CA HIS A 86 3.38 18.47 10.57
C HIS A 86 3.48 17.02 10.10
N LEU A 87 2.70 16.65 9.09
CA LEU A 87 2.70 15.31 8.50
C LEU A 87 2.56 15.45 6.99
N GLU A 88 3.46 14.82 6.27
CA GLU A 88 3.46 14.72 4.83
C GLU A 88 3.66 13.25 4.46
N VAL A 89 2.77 12.74 3.63
CA VAL A 89 2.83 11.37 3.13
C VAL A 89 2.76 11.46 1.62
N THR A 90 3.76 10.90 0.96
CA THR A 90 3.89 10.87 -0.49
C THR A 90 3.99 9.43 -0.96
N ASP A 91 3.13 9.02 -1.89
CA ASP A 91 3.25 7.73 -2.57
C ASP A 91 4.26 7.84 -3.72
N GLU A 92 5.42 7.22 -3.53
CA GLU A 92 6.47 7.13 -4.55
C GLU A 92 6.23 5.96 -5.52
N SER A 93 5.13 5.22 -5.37
CA SER A 93 4.81 4.07 -6.22
C SER A 93 3.77 4.35 -7.31
N ASP A 94 3.57 5.61 -7.67
CA ASP A 94 2.68 6.04 -8.76
C ASP A 94 1.22 5.57 -8.56
N GLY A 95 0.74 5.55 -7.32
CA GLY A 95 -0.62 5.15 -6.94
C GLY A 95 -0.79 3.64 -6.69
N CYS A 96 0.29 2.87 -6.64
CA CYS A 96 0.25 1.43 -6.33
C CYS A 96 0.19 1.15 -4.82
N GLY A 97 0.56 2.13 -3.98
CA GLY A 97 0.68 1.97 -2.53
C GLY A 97 1.79 0.99 -2.11
N ALA A 98 2.77 0.76 -2.99
CA ALA A 98 3.90 -0.11 -2.73
C ALA A 98 5.03 0.63 -1.98
N LYS A 99 5.20 1.94 -2.20
CA LYS A 99 6.30 2.72 -1.64
C LYS A 99 5.84 4.06 -1.10
N PHE A 100 5.95 4.26 0.21
CA PHE A 100 5.60 5.53 0.86
C PHE A 100 6.82 6.28 1.37
N LEU A 101 6.83 7.58 1.17
CA LEU A 101 7.70 8.53 1.86
C LEU A 101 6.87 9.28 2.89
N ILE A 102 7.23 9.15 4.16
CA ILE A 102 6.50 9.72 5.29
C ILE A 102 7.42 10.68 6.02
N THR A 103 7.07 11.97 6.00
CA THR A 103 7.75 13.01 6.78
C THR A 103 6.84 13.45 7.91
N VAL A 104 7.30 13.27 9.14
CA VAL A 104 6.49 13.54 10.34
C VAL A 104 7.28 14.37 11.35
N VAL A 105 6.63 15.40 11.86
CA VAL A 105 7.15 16.31 12.88
C VAL A 105 6.24 16.25 14.09
N SER A 106 6.76 15.77 15.22
CA SER A 106 6.00 15.66 16.46
C SER A 106 6.92 15.86 17.67
N ASP A 107 6.38 16.46 18.73
CA ASP A 107 7.03 16.57 20.04
C ASP A 107 7.22 15.19 20.70
N ALA A 108 6.46 14.18 20.27
CA ALA A 108 6.61 12.79 20.71
C ALA A 108 8.02 12.21 20.43
N PHE A 109 8.76 12.81 19.49
CA PHE A 109 10.12 12.41 19.13
C PHE A 109 11.20 13.10 19.97
N ASN A 110 10.83 14.04 20.85
CA ASN A 110 11.79 14.77 21.67
C ASN A 110 12.50 13.83 22.65
N GLY A 111 13.83 13.91 22.70
CA GLY A 111 14.66 13.02 23.53
C GLY A 111 14.74 11.56 23.08
N LYS A 112 14.10 11.17 21.97
CA LYS A 112 14.15 9.80 21.42
C LYS A 112 15.23 9.66 20.34
N ARG A 113 15.76 8.44 20.20
CA ARG A 113 16.68 8.11 19.10
C ARG A 113 15.89 7.94 17.79
N VAL A 114 16.56 8.15 16.65
CA VAL A 114 15.96 7.98 15.32
C VAL A 114 15.25 6.64 15.16
N LEU A 115 15.87 5.54 15.61
CA LEU A 115 15.28 4.20 15.57
C LEU A 115 13.98 4.11 16.38
N GLU A 116 13.90 4.75 17.55
CA GLU A 116 12.69 4.77 18.36
C GLU A 116 11.59 5.59 17.70
N CYS A 117 11.94 6.72 17.08
CA CYS A 117 11.00 7.51 16.30
C CYS A 117 10.44 6.70 15.12
N HIS A 118 11.29 5.96 14.39
CA HIS A 118 10.85 5.09 13.30
C HIS A 118 9.92 4.00 13.81
N ARG A 119 10.24 3.37 14.95
CA ARG A 119 9.35 2.38 15.57
C ARG A 119 7.99 2.97 15.93
N LEU A 120 7.92 4.19 16.46
CA LEU A 120 6.66 4.85 16.76
C LEU A 120 5.80 5.08 15.51
N VAL A 121 6.42 5.50 14.42
CA VAL A 121 5.72 5.70 13.14
C VAL A 121 5.29 4.36 12.56
N GLN A 122 6.16 3.35 12.56
CA GLN A 122 5.83 1.99 12.11
C GLN A 122 4.71 1.38 12.93
N ASP A 123 4.71 1.55 14.25
CA ASP A 123 3.62 1.11 15.13
C ASP A 123 2.31 1.81 14.78
N ALA A 124 2.39 3.08 14.36
CA ALA A 124 1.22 3.81 13.93
C ALA A 124 0.56 3.23 12.67
N ILE A 125 1.36 2.62 11.80
CA ILE A 125 0.91 2.00 10.54
C ILE A 125 1.05 0.47 10.56
N ALA A 126 1.22 -0.16 11.72
CA ALA A 126 1.52 -1.58 11.84
C ALA A 126 0.49 -2.46 11.13
N ASP A 127 -0.78 -2.06 11.17
CA ASP A 127 -1.90 -2.74 10.53
C ASP A 127 -1.80 -2.78 8.99
N VAL A 128 -1.16 -1.78 8.39
CA VAL A 128 -0.90 -1.67 6.93
C VAL A 128 0.55 -1.91 6.54
N MET A 129 1.44 -2.10 7.51
CA MET A 129 2.82 -2.46 7.25
C MET A 129 2.99 -3.74 6.40
N PRO A 130 2.23 -4.85 6.61
CA PRO A 130 2.35 -6.04 5.75
C PRO A 130 1.87 -5.80 4.31
N GLN A 131 1.16 -4.70 4.10
CA GLN A 131 0.57 -4.29 2.83
C GLN A 131 1.47 -3.32 2.05
N ILE A 132 2.42 -2.67 2.74
CA ILE A 132 3.37 -1.72 2.17
C ILE A 132 4.69 -2.46 1.85
N HIS A 133 5.14 -2.41 0.60
CA HIS A 133 6.41 -3.05 0.20
C HIS A 133 7.64 -2.32 0.75
N ALA A 134 7.61 -0.99 0.74
CA ALA A 134 8.70 -0.16 1.21
C ALA A 134 8.16 1.13 1.84
N VAL A 135 8.75 1.55 2.96
CA VAL A 135 8.43 2.83 3.58
C VAL A 135 9.70 3.54 4.01
N THR A 136 9.81 4.80 3.61
CA THR A 136 10.85 5.73 4.04
C THR A 136 10.26 6.64 5.09
N ILE A 137 10.86 6.70 6.27
CA ILE A 137 10.35 7.49 7.40
C ILE A 137 11.36 8.56 7.75
N ASN A 138 10.91 9.81 7.72
CA ASN A 138 11.65 10.99 8.12
C ASN A 138 10.98 11.58 9.37
N ALA A 139 11.46 11.21 10.55
CA ALA A 139 10.91 11.68 11.82
C ALA A 139 11.77 12.81 12.41
N TYR A 140 11.18 14.00 12.55
CA TYR A 140 11.86 15.19 13.08
C TYR A 140 11.16 15.75 14.31
N THR A 141 11.94 16.39 15.19
CA THR A 141 11.36 17.31 16.19
C THR A 141 11.12 18.67 15.54
N GLN A 142 10.27 19.51 16.15
CA GLN A 142 10.00 20.86 15.65
C GLN A 142 11.30 21.64 15.37
N SER A 143 12.23 21.67 16.33
CA SER A 143 13.50 22.37 16.18
C SER A 143 14.42 21.78 15.10
N LYS A 144 14.37 20.45 14.87
CA LYS A 144 15.13 19.81 13.79
C LYS A 144 14.52 20.13 12.42
N TRP A 145 13.20 20.14 12.33
CA TRP A 145 12.49 20.47 11.10
C TRP A 145 12.76 21.91 10.66
N GLU A 146 12.71 22.86 11.60
CA GLU A 146 13.04 24.27 11.31
C GLU A 146 14.48 24.44 10.80
N ASN A 147 15.44 23.71 11.37
CA ASN A 147 16.82 23.73 10.89
C ASN A 147 17.00 23.04 9.53
N ALA A 148 16.29 21.93 9.29
CA ALA A 148 16.32 21.24 8.01
C ALA A 148 15.75 22.10 6.87
N GLN A 149 14.63 22.78 7.12
CA GLN A 149 14.03 23.72 6.15
C GLN A 149 14.94 24.91 5.85
N LYS A 150 15.61 25.46 6.87
CA LYS A 150 16.58 26.55 6.68
C LYS A 150 17.83 26.12 5.91
N ALA A 151 18.22 24.85 5.95
CA ALA A 151 19.36 24.34 5.21
C ALA A 151 19.04 23.98 3.75
N ALA A 152 17.75 23.81 3.43
CA ALA A 152 17.27 23.52 2.08
C ALA A 152 16.85 24.79 1.29
N ALA A 153 16.84 25.96 1.94
CA ALA A 153 16.58 27.28 1.35
C ALA A 153 17.89 28.01 1.04
#